data_AF-A0A962L7I5-F1
#
_entry.id   AF-A0A962L7I5-F1
#
_cell.length_a   1.000
_cell.length_b   1.000
_cell.length_c   1.000
_cell.angle_alpha   90.00
_cell.angle_beta   90.00
_cell.angle_gamma   90.00
#
_symmetry.space_group_name_H-M   'P 1'
#
loop_
_entity.id
_entity.type
_entity.pdbx_description
1 polymer ?
#
loop_
_entity_poly.entity_id
_entity_poly.type
_entity_poly.pdbx_seq_one_letter_code
_entity_poly.pdbx_strand_id
1 'polypeptide(L)'
;IFNMRTHRQRIADSLREARLEAGLSLRELAAHAGTSHATLLAYEQGKKVPAATTYLRILEACGNAVDINIERRVRERDGIPRGEELEAVLELARQFPHRMSRHLELPRFGRHG
;
A
#
# COMPACT_ATOMS: atom_id res chain seq x y z
N ILE A 1 -2.07 -4.70 20.15
CA ILE A 1 -3.37 -5.20 19.61
C ILE A 1 -3.97 -4.25 18.55
N PHE A 2 -3.79 -2.92 18.65
CA PHE A 2 -4.35 -1.92 17.71
C PHE A 2 -4.02 -2.14 16.21
N ASN A 3 -2.90 -2.79 15.87
CA ASN A 3 -2.43 -2.91 14.48
C ASN A 3 -3.17 -3.97 13.62
N MET A 4 -3.59 -5.09 14.22
CA MET A 4 -4.18 -6.21 13.45
C MET A 4 -5.54 -5.88 12.84
N ARG A 5 -6.36 -5.08 13.53
CA ARG A 5 -7.69 -4.66 13.03
C ARG A 5 -7.56 -3.77 11.79
N THR A 6 -6.53 -2.92 11.75
CA THR A 6 -6.20 -2.05 10.62
C THR A 6 -5.71 -2.85 9.41
N HIS A 7 -4.86 -3.86 9.62
CA HIS A 7 -4.35 -4.69 8.52
C HIS A 7 -5.45 -5.48 7.82
N ARG A 8 -6.37 -6.07 8.58
CA ARG A 8 -7.51 -6.80 8.01
C ARG A 8 -8.39 -5.89 7.16
N GLN A 9 -8.71 -4.69 7.65
CA GLN A 9 -9.55 -3.76 6.90
C GLN A 9 -8.87 -3.33 5.60
N ARG A 10 -7.57 -3.02 5.64
CA ARG A 10 -6.79 -2.69 4.43
C ARG A 10 -6.79 -3.82 3.40
N ILE A 11 -6.67 -5.08 3.83
CA ILE A 11 -6.75 -6.24 2.94
C ILE A 11 -8.14 -6.37 2.31
N ALA A 12 -9.19 -6.11 3.08
CA ALA A 12 -10.57 -6.16 2.59
C ALA A 12 -10.83 -5.05 1.56
N ASP A 13 -10.38 -3.84 1.87
CA ASP A 13 -10.53 -2.66 1.02
C ASP A 13 -9.75 -2.82 -0.29
N SER A 14 -8.51 -3.32 -0.26
CA SER A 14 -7.71 -3.53 -1.47
C SER A 14 -8.29 -4.58 -2.41
N LEU A 15 -8.89 -5.66 -1.89
CA LEU A 15 -9.61 -6.63 -2.73
C LEU A 15 -10.82 -5.99 -3.41
N ARG A 16 -11.58 -5.18 -2.67
CA ARG A 16 -12.74 -4.47 -3.21
C ARG A 16 -12.34 -3.47 -4.28
N GLU A 17 -11.28 -2.70 -4.04
CA GLU A 17 -10.73 -1.71 -4.98
C GLU A 17 -10.27 -2.38 -6.27
N ALA A 18 -9.40 -3.39 -6.17
CA ALA A 18 -8.93 -4.15 -7.34
C ALA A 18 -10.08 -4.75 -8.17
N ARG A 19 -11.13 -5.27 -7.51
CA ARG A 19 -12.30 -5.80 -8.21
C ARG A 19 -13.05 -4.71 -8.97
N LEU A 20 -13.27 -3.56 -8.33
CA LEU A 20 -14.01 -2.45 -8.93
C LEU A 20 -13.25 -1.82 -10.09
N GLU A 21 -11.93 -1.68 -9.98
CA GLU A 21 -11.06 -1.21 -11.06
C GLU A 21 -11.05 -2.16 -12.26
N ALA A 22 -11.09 -3.47 -12.01
CA ALA A 22 -11.24 -4.48 -13.05
C ALA A 22 -12.64 -4.54 -13.67
N GLY A 23 -13.61 -3.77 -13.15
CA GLY A 23 -15.00 -3.75 -13.62
C GLY A 23 -15.77 -5.05 -13.34
N LEU A 24 -15.30 -5.89 -12.40
CA LEU A 24 -15.88 -7.21 -12.14
C LEU A 24 -16.94 -7.15 -11.03
N SER A 25 -18.03 -7.90 -11.20
CA SER A 25 -18.92 -8.23 -10.09
C SER A 25 -18.27 -9.23 -9.13
N LEU A 26 -18.81 -9.35 -7.92
CA LEU A 26 -18.39 -10.37 -6.96
C LEU A 26 -18.51 -11.80 -7.51
N ARG A 27 -19.50 -12.07 -8.38
CA ARG A 27 -19.69 -13.41 -8.96
C ARG A 27 -18.63 -13.72 -9.99
N GLU A 28 -18.34 -12.76 -10.87
CA GLU A 28 -17.31 -12.91 -11.91
C GLU A 28 -15.93 -13.08 -11.29
N LEU A 29 -15.54 -12.21 -10.35
CA LEU A 29 -14.25 -12.35 -9.69
C LEU A 29 -14.16 -13.66 -8.88
N ALA A 30 -15.23 -14.08 -8.21
CA ALA A 30 -15.21 -15.35 -7.49
C ALA A 30 -14.97 -16.53 -8.44
N ALA A 31 -15.61 -16.54 -9.61
CA ALA A 31 -15.40 -17.55 -10.63
C ALA A 31 -13.96 -17.51 -11.19
N HIS A 32 -13.46 -16.33 -11.56
CA HIS A 32 -12.11 -16.15 -12.09
C HIS A 32 -11.04 -16.56 -11.08
N ALA A 33 -11.22 -16.16 -9.82
CA ALA A 33 -10.28 -16.46 -8.77
C ALA A 33 -10.36 -17.93 -8.37
N GLY A 34 -11.46 -18.67 -8.60
CA GLY A 34 -11.65 -20.02 -8.07
C GLY A 34 -12.01 -20.03 -6.58
N THR A 35 -12.96 -19.18 -6.20
CA THR A 35 -13.54 -19.12 -4.85
C THR A 35 -15.07 -18.96 -4.94
N SER A 36 -15.76 -19.06 -3.80
CA SER A 36 -17.22 -18.82 -3.80
C SER A 36 -17.54 -17.33 -3.66
N HIS A 37 -18.67 -16.90 -4.23
CA HIS A 37 -19.20 -15.54 -4.04
C HIS A 37 -19.34 -15.19 -2.55
N ALA A 38 -19.88 -16.10 -1.74
CA ALA A 38 -20.05 -15.89 -0.29
C ALA A 38 -18.70 -15.74 0.43
N THR A 39 -17.68 -16.49 0.01
CA THR A 39 -16.32 -16.39 0.54
C THR A 39 -15.69 -15.04 0.18
N LEU A 40 -15.77 -14.63 -1.09
CA LEU A 40 -15.24 -13.34 -1.55
C LEU A 40 -15.94 -12.16 -0.86
N LEU A 41 -17.27 -12.21 -0.73
CA LEU A 41 -18.04 -11.22 0.02
C LEU A 41 -17.58 -11.12 1.48
N ALA A 42 -17.31 -12.27 2.14
CA ALA A 42 -16.80 -12.28 3.50
C ALA A 42 -15.39 -11.68 3.62
N TYR A 43 -14.56 -11.79 2.57
CA TYR A 43 -13.25 -11.13 2.50
C TYR A 43 -13.38 -9.61 2.36
N GLU A 44 -14.17 -9.12 1.40
CA GLU A 44 -14.37 -7.66 1.20
C GLU A 44 -15.06 -6.98 2.40
N GLN A 45 -15.81 -7.72 3.20
CA GLN A 45 -16.40 -7.21 4.45
C GLN A 45 -15.46 -7.30 5.65
N GLY A 46 -14.25 -7.83 5.48
CA GLY A 46 -13.30 -8.08 6.57
C GLY A 46 -13.78 -9.11 7.59
N LYS A 47 -14.81 -9.91 7.28
CA LYS A 47 -15.32 -10.97 8.17
C LYS A 47 -14.38 -12.18 8.19
N LYS A 48 -13.72 -12.45 7.07
CA LYS A 48 -12.65 -13.44 6.95
C LYS A 48 -11.39 -12.79 6.40
N VAL A 49 -10.23 -13.31 6.77
CA VAL A 49 -8.95 -12.90 6.19
C VAL A 49 -8.52 -13.99 5.22
N PRO A 50 -8.27 -13.69 3.94
CA PRO A 50 -7.70 -14.67 3.02
C PRO A 50 -6.28 -15.03 3.46
N ALA A 51 -5.89 -16.28 3.28
CA ALA A 51 -4.47 -16.63 3.30
C ALA A 51 -3.72 -15.85 2.20
N ALA A 52 -2.43 -15.59 2.39
CA ALA A 52 -1.65 -14.79 1.45
C ALA A 52 -1.75 -15.32 0.01
N THR A 53 -1.67 -16.63 -0.19
CA THR A 53 -1.82 -17.27 -1.51
C THR A 53 -3.19 -17.01 -2.15
N THR A 54 -4.26 -17.02 -1.38
CA THR A 54 -5.61 -16.69 -1.86
C THR A 54 -5.74 -15.21 -2.17
N TYR A 55 -5.14 -14.34 -1.36
CA TYR A 55 -5.14 -12.90 -1.60
C TYR A 55 -4.45 -12.56 -2.93
N LEU A 56 -3.24 -13.10 -3.16
CA LEU A 56 -2.49 -12.90 -4.41
C LEU A 56 -3.27 -13.39 -5.64
N ARG A 57 -3.79 -14.62 -5.59
CA ARG A 57 -4.62 -15.19 -6.67
C ARG A 57 -5.85 -14.33 -7.00
N ILE A 58 -6.50 -13.74 -6.01
CA ILE A 58 -7.65 -12.85 -6.26
C ILE A 58 -7.20 -11.56 -6.96
N LEU A 59 -6.07 -10.98 -6.55
CA LEU A 59 -5.52 -9.78 -7.20
C LEU A 59 -5.08 -10.05 -8.65
N GLU A 60 -4.44 -11.18 -8.90
CA GLU A 60 -4.08 -11.65 -10.25
C GLU A 60 -5.31 -11.87 -11.12
N ALA A 61 -6.39 -12.43 -10.56
CA ALA A 61 -7.67 -12.59 -11.26
C ALA A 61 -8.38 -11.25 -11.58
N CYS A 62 -7.97 -10.16 -10.92
CA CYS A 62 -8.36 -8.78 -11.27
C CYS A 62 -7.43 -8.15 -12.32
N GLY A 63 -6.40 -8.87 -12.80
CA GLY A 63 -5.43 -8.37 -13.77
C GLY A 63 -4.25 -7.61 -13.17
N ASN A 64 -4.07 -7.65 -11.84
CA ASN A 64 -2.92 -6.99 -11.21
C ASN A 64 -1.67 -7.87 -11.32
N ALA A 65 -0.53 -7.25 -11.64
CA ALA A 65 0.77 -7.82 -11.35
C ALA A 65 1.11 -7.54 -9.87
N VAL A 66 1.38 -8.59 -9.10
CA VAL A 66 1.63 -8.45 -7.65
C VAL A 66 3.04 -8.92 -7.31
N ASP A 67 3.87 -7.98 -6.88
CA ASP A 67 5.21 -8.26 -6.38
C ASP A 67 5.25 -8.15 -4.85
N ILE A 68 5.92 -9.11 -4.21
CA ILE A 68 6.17 -9.06 -2.76
C ILE A 68 7.64 -8.69 -2.55
N ASN A 69 7.86 -7.47 -2.07
CA ASN A 69 9.18 -7.01 -1.66
C ASN A 69 9.28 -6.97 -0.13
N ILE A 70 10.32 -7.60 0.43
CA ILE A 70 10.58 -7.63 1.87
C ILE A 70 11.85 -6.83 2.14
N GLU A 71 11.66 -5.60 2.61
CA GLU A 71 12.76 -4.73 3.01
C GLU A 71 12.79 -4.57 4.53
N ARG A 72 14.00 -4.61 5.10
CA ARG A 72 14.17 -4.21 6.50
C ARG A 72 13.85 -2.73 6.60
N ARG A 73 12.91 -2.36 7.48
CA ARG A 73 12.73 -0.95 7.83
C ARG A 73 14.04 -0.39 8.38
N VAL A 74 14.64 0.55 7.66
CA VAL A 74 15.77 1.36 8.12
C VAL A 74 15.23 2.28 9.22
N ARG A 75 15.31 1.80 10.46
CA ARG A 75 15.05 2.60 11.67
C ARG A 75 16.28 3.41 12.05
N GLU A 76 17.44 2.89 11.71
CA GLU A 76 18.76 3.47 11.92
C GLU A 76 19.59 3.29 10.64
N ARG A 77 20.32 4.32 10.26
CA ARG A 77 21.35 4.27 9.21
C ARG A 77 22.67 4.63 9.87
N ASP A 78 23.68 3.78 9.72
CA ASP A 78 24.99 3.93 10.37
C ASP A 78 24.89 4.10 11.92
N GLY A 79 23.88 3.48 12.53
CA GLY A 79 23.62 3.54 13.98
C GLY A 79 22.89 4.80 14.46
N ILE A 80 22.51 5.71 13.55
CA ILE A 80 21.79 6.94 13.89
C ILE A 80 20.29 6.70 13.68
N PRO A 81 19.45 6.89 14.71
CA PRO A 81 18.00 6.85 14.55
C PRO A 81 17.54 7.83 13.48
N ARG A 82 16.61 7.41 12.62
CA ARG A 82 16.18 8.21 11.46
C ARG A 82 15.62 9.59 11.80
N GLY A 83 15.07 9.75 13.01
CA GLY A 83 14.64 11.06 13.52
C GLY A 83 15.81 12.00 13.77
N GLU A 84 16.88 11.48 14.38
CA GLU A 84 18.12 12.22 14.63
C GLU A 84 18.85 12.52 13.31
N GLU A 85 18.87 11.57 12.36
CA GLU A 85 19.41 11.79 11.02
C GLU A 85 18.65 12.93 10.31
N LEU A 86 17.31 12.92 10.37
CA LEU A 86 16.49 13.99 9.80
C LEU A 86 16.74 15.33 10.48
N GLU A 87 16.84 15.37 11.79
CA GLU A 87 17.15 16.59 12.54
C GLU A 87 18.51 17.16 12.13
N ALA A 88 19.55 16.33 12.07
CA ALA A 88 20.88 16.72 11.62
C ALA A 88 20.87 17.25 10.17
N VAL A 89 20.11 16.61 9.27
CA VAL A 89 19.94 17.10 7.88
C VAL A 89 19.24 18.46 7.87
N LEU A 90 18.20 18.67 8.68
CA LEU A 90 17.48 19.95 8.75
C LEU A 90 18.34 21.07 9.37
N GLU A 91 19.16 20.76 10.36
CA GLU A 91 20.16 21.69 10.92
C GLU A 91 21.19 22.09 9.86
N LEU A 92 21.74 21.11 9.13
CA LEU A 92 22.67 21.37 8.04
C LEU A 92 22.01 22.21 6.93
N ALA A 93 20.78 21.86 6.53
CA ALA A 93 20.03 22.58 5.50
C ALA A 93 19.83 24.06 5.84
N ARG A 94 19.62 24.39 7.12
CA ARG A 94 19.47 25.78 7.60
C ARG A 94 20.72 26.64 7.42
N GLN A 95 21.89 26.02 7.34
CA GLN A 95 23.15 26.74 7.15
C GLN A 95 23.37 27.18 5.71
N PHE A 96 22.68 26.56 4.75
CA PHE A 96 22.79 26.94 3.34
C PHE A 96 21.91 28.16 3.02
N PRO A 97 22.35 29.01 2.06
CA PRO A 97 21.50 30.06 1.52
C PRO A 97 20.24 29.44 0.93
N HIS A 98 19.08 29.77 1.47
CA HIS A 98 17.79 29.28 0.98
C HIS A 98 16.90 30.46 0.61
N ARG A 99 16.12 30.30 -0.45
CA ARG A 99 15.11 31.27 -0.88
C ARG A 99 13.74 30.67 -0.60
N MET A 100 13.09 31.12 0.46
CA MET A 100 11.70 30.72 0.73
C MET A 100 10.77 31.40 -0.27
N SER A 101 10.22 30.63 -1.20
CA SER A 101 9.13 31.07 -2.07
C SER A 101 7.80 30.58 -1.49
N ARG A 102 6.76 31.42 -1.54
CA ARG A 102 5.39 31.01 -1.17
C ARG A 102 4.81 29.98 -2.15
N HIS A 103 5.38 29.88 -3.34
CA HIS A 103 4.98 28.96 -4.39
C HIS A 103 6.13 28.00 -4.69
N LEU A 104 5.83 26.70 -4.67
CA LEU A 104 6.78 25.65 -4.98
C LEU A 104 6.84 25.49 -6.51
N GLU A 105 7.76 26.18 -7.16
CA GLU A 105 8.00 26.07 -8.61
C GLU A 105 8.88 24.85 -8.96
N LEU A 106 8.58 23.72 -8.33
CA LEU A 106 9.24 22.46 -8.60
C LEU A 106 8.29 21.57 -9.43
N PRO A 107 8.82 20.81 -10.40
CA PRO A 107 8.02 19.85 -11.12
C PRO A 107 7.38 18.86 -10.15
N ARG A 108 6.14 18.46 -10.43
CA ARG A 108 5.44 17.48 -9.61
C ARG A 108 6.19 16.15 -9.67
N PHE A 109 6.72 15.71 -8.53
CA PHE A 109 7.43 14.44 -8.42
C PHE A 109 6.54 13.27 -8.85
N GLY A 110 7.08 12.34 -9.64
CA GLY A 110 6.39 11.11 -10.05
C GLY A 110 5.44 11.24 -11.24
N ARG A 111 5.40 12.37 -11.95
CA ARG A 111 4.65 12.48 -13.21
C ARG A 111 5.53 12.04 -14.39
N HIS A 112 5.59 10.74 -14.64
CA HIS A 112 5.99 10.21 -15.94
C HIS A 112 4.74 10.15 -16.82
N GLY A 113 4.81 10.72 -18.01
CA GLY A 113 3.82 10.52 -19.08
C GLY A 113 4.09 9.23 -19.82
#